data_AF-A0A1L2M081-F1
#
_entry.id   AF-A0A1L2M081-F1
#
_cell.length_a   1.000
_cell.length_b   1.000
_cell.length_c   1.000
_cell.angle_alpha   90.00
_cell.angle_beta   90.00
_cell.angle_gamma   90.00
#
_symmetry.space_group_name_H-M   'P 1'
#
loop_
_entity.id
_entity.type
_entity.pdbx_description
1 polymer ?
#
loop_
_entity_poly.entity_id
_entity_poly.type
_entity_poly.pdbx_seq_one_letter_code
_entity_poly.pdbx_strand_id
1 'polypeptide(L)' 'ESNICTTRGVNSCQQCLAVSPVCAWCSDEALPQGSPRCNLRENLLKDSCAPESIEFPVSEAQ' A
#
# COMPACT_ATOMS: atom_id res chain seq x y z
N GLU A 1 7.43 -7.10 -7.78
CA GLU A 1 7.70 -6.24 -8.95
C GLU A 1 7.77 -4.78 -8.52
N SER A 2 8.54 -3.97 -9.24
CA SER A 2 8.69 -2.55 -8.96
C SER A 2 7.58 -1.74 -9.64
N ASN A 3 7.01 -0.74 -8.96
CA ASN A 3 5.99 0.16 -9.52
C ASN A 3 6.09 1.57 -8.90
N ILE A 4 5.20 2.46 -9.30
CA ILE A 4 5.17 3.85 -8.83
C ILE A 4 4.99 3.95 -7.30
N CYS A 5 4.32 3.00 -6.65
CA CYS A 5 4.11 3.01 -5.20
C CYS A 5 5.38 2.59 -4.44
N THR A 6 6.13 1.61 -4.96
CA THR A 6 7.33 1.06 -4.29
C THR A 6 8.60 1.89 -4.55
N THR A 7 8.68 2.63 -5.66
CA THR A 7 9.90 3.35 -6.07
C THR A 7 10.04 4.75 -5.49
N ARG A 8 9.03 5.27 -4.78
CA ARG A 8 8.99 6.66 -4.28
C ARG A 8 9.58 6.85 -2.89
N GLY A 9 10.07 5.79 -2.24
CA GLY A 9 10.76 5.88 -0.95
C GLY A 9 9.89 6.46 0.18
N VAL A 10 8.58 6.18 0.14
CA VAL A 10 7.64 6.70 1.14
C VAL A 10 7.85 6.03 2.51
N ASN A 11 7.69 6.80 3.58
CA ASN A 11 7.89 6.33 4.96
C ASN A 11 6.61 6.41 5.82
N SER A 12 5.48 6.82 5.24
CA SER A 12 4.20 6.88 5.94
C SER A 12 3.01 6.56 5.03
N CYS A 13 1.90 6.16 5.66
CA CYS A 13 0.64 5.89 4.97
C CYS A 13 0.18 7.10 4.14
N GLN A 14 0.16 8.30 4.75
CA GLN A 14 -0.23 9.53 4.06
C GLN A 14 0.65 9.82 2.83
N GLN A 15 1.97 9.61 2.92
CA GLN A 15 2.87 9.78 1.78
C GLN A 15 2.55 8.77 0.68
N CYS A 16 2.29 7.52 1.02
CA CYS A 16 1.92 6.47 0.06
C CYS A 16 0.64 6.82 -0.72
N LEU A 17 -0.43 7.20 -0.01
CA LEU A 17 -1.72 7.52 -0.62
C LEU A 17 -1.64 8.79 -1.49
N ALA A 18 -0.71 9.70 -1.19
CA ALA A 18 -0.45 10.87 -2.02
C ALA A 18 0.35 10.58 -3.30
N VAL A 19 0.96 9.39 -3.45
CA VAL A 19 1.74 9.04 -4.65
C VAL A 19 0.84 8.89 -5.88
N SER A 20 -0.24 8.12 -5.76
CA SER A 20 -1.18 7.84 -6.85
C SER A 20 -2.44 7.17 -6.30
N PRO A 21 -3.63 7.40 -6.90
CA PRO A 21 -4.88 6.73 -6.49
C PRO A 21 -4.87 5.20 -6.58
N VAL A 22 -3.91 4.62 -7.30
CA VAL A 22 -3.76 3.15 -7.40
C VAL A 22 -2.92 2.55 -6.27
N CYS A 23 -2.27 3.39 -5.46
CA CYS A 23 -1.44 2.94 -4.36
C CYS A 23 -2.27 2.66 -3.11
N ALA A 24 -1.90 1.58 -2.42
CA ALA A 24 -2.46 1.17 -1.14
C ALA A 24 -1.34 1.07 -0.10
N TRP A 25 -1.70 1.11 1.17
CA TRP A 25 -0.77 0.97 2.29
C TRP A 25 -1.15 -0.18 3.21
N CYS A 26 -0.18 -1.01 3.60
CA CYS A 26 -0.35 -2.06 4.60
C CYS A 26 0.10 -1.59 6.00
N SER A 27 -0.84 -1.52 6.94
CA SER A 27 -0.59 -1.19 8.35
C SER A 27 -0.32 -2.40 9.24
N ASP A 28 -0.38 -3.63 8.69
CA ASP A 28 -0.16 -4.87 9.43
C ASP A 28 1.26 -4.93 10.03
N GLU A 29 1.35 -5.17 11.34
CA GLU A 29 2.62 -5.32 12.06
C GLU A 29 3.29 -6.67 11.76
N ALA A 30 2.52 -7.69 11.36
CA ALA A 30 3.02 -9.02 11.01
C ALA A 30 3.60 -9.09 9.58
N LEU A 31 3.53 -8.00 8.80
CA LEU A 31 4.05 -7.96 7.44
C LEU A 31 5.57 -8.29 7.44
N PRO A 32 6.05 -9.24 6.60
CA PRO A 32 7.44 -9.65 6.61
C PRO A 32 8.40 -8.50 6.36
N GLN A 33 9.48 -8.43 7.15
CA GLN A 33 10.52 -7.41 7.00
C GLN A 33 11.13 -7.49 5.59
N GLY A 34 11.13 -6.37 4.86
CA GLY A 34 11.57 -6.28 3.47
C GLY A 34 10.41 -6.22 2.46
N SER A 35 9.18 -6.54 2.86
CA SER A 35 7.99 -6.30 2.04
C SER A 35 7.66 -4.81 2.02
N PRO A 36 7.38 -4.22 0.85
CA PRO A 36 7.03 -2.81 0.76
C PRO A 36 5.65 -2.56 1.37
N ARG A 37 5.56 -1.65 2.34
CA ARG A 37 4.27 -1.24 2.94
C ARG A 37 3.42 -0.41 1.97
N CYS A 38 4.03 0.29 1.01
CA CYS A 38 3.34 1.01 -0.05
C CYS A 38 3.46 0.24 -1.37
N ASN A 39 2.34 -0.26 -1.89
CA ASN A 39 2.32 -1.06 -3.12
C ASN A 39 0.91 -1.00 -3.75
N LEU A 40 0.70 -1.68 -4.87
CA LEU A 40 -0.65 -1.96 -5.38
C LEU A 40 -1.37 -2.89 -4.40
N ARG A 41 -2.70 -2.72 -4.24
CA ARG A 41 -3.52 -3.51 -3.32
C ARG A 41 -3.37 -5.02 -3.54
N GLU A 42 -3.34 -5.46 -4.80
CA GLU A 42 -3.21 -6.88 -5.15
C GLU A 42 -1.85 -7.45 -4.75
N ASN A 43 -0.80 -6.62 -4.78
CA ASN A 43 0.53 -7.05 -4.36
C ASN A 43 0.64 -7.13 -2.84
N LEU A 44 0.03 -6.21 -2.10
CA LEU A 44 -0.02 -6.29 -0.63
C LEU A 44 -0.71 -7.58 -0.16
N LEU A 45 -1.79 -7.97 -0.83
CA LEU A 45 -2.49 -9.24 -0.54
C LEU A 45 -1.61 -10.46 -0.84
N LYS A 46 -0.82 -10.43 -1.93
CA LYS A 46 0.16 -11.49 -2.24
C LYS A 46 1.29 -11.56 -1.21
N ASP A 47 1.69 -10.40 -0.67
CA ASP A 47 2.71 -10.28 0.37
C ASP A 47 2.16 -10.61 1.78
N SER A 48 0.96 -11.21 1.86
CA SER A 48 0.29 -11.65 3.09
C SER A 48 -0.08 -10.51 4.04
N CYS A 49 -0.32 -9.30 3.53
CA CYS A 49 -0.96 -8.24 4.31
C CYS A 49 -2.42 -8.61 4.60
N ALA A 50 -2.84 -8.50 5.86
CA ALA A 50 -4.24 -8.69 6.24
C ALA A 50 -5.16 -7.71 5.48
N PRO A 51 -6.25 -8.17 4.82
CA PRO A 51 -7.13 -7.31 4.04
C PRO A 51 -7.71 -6.12 4.81
N GLU A 52 -7.98 -6.31 6.11
CA GLU A 52 -8.47 -5.29 7.04
C GLU A 52 -7.40 -4.26 7.43
N SER A 53 -6.13 -4.57 7.21
CA SER A 53 -4.99 -3.67 7.44
C SER A 53 -4.53 -2.96 6.16
N ILE A 54 -5.29 -3.08 5.06
CA ILE A 54 -5.01 -2.36 3.82
C ILE A 54 -5.80 -1.06 3.77
N GLU A 55 -5.09 0.05 3.80
CA GLU A 55 -5.62 1.38 3.53
C GLU A 55 -5.64 1.61 2.02
N PHE A 56 -6.85 1.68 1.44
CA PHE A 56 -7.05 1.92 0.01
C PHE A 56 -8.33 2.75 -0.24
N PRO A 57 -8.26 4.09 -0.07
CA PRO A 57 -9.41 4.95 -0.29
C PRO A 57 -9.78 4.99 -1.78
N VAL A 58 -11.07 4.78 -2.07
CA VAL A 58 -11.62 4.88 -3.42
C VAL A 58 -12.49 6.13 -3.49
N SER A 59 -12.28 6.97 -4.50
CA SER A 59 -13.14 8.12 -4.73
C SER A 59 -14.52 7.67 -5.22
N GLU A 60 -15.56 8.14 -4.54
CA GLU A 60 -16.96 7.89 -4.93
C GLU A 60 -17.54 9.17 -5.54
N ALA A 61 -18.32 9.04 -6.62
CA ALA A 61 -19.13 10.13 -7.13
C ALA A 61 -20.38 10.27 -6.24
N GLN A 62 -20.61 11.46 -5.70
CA GLN A 62 -21.81 11.80 -4.92
C GLN A 62 -23.04 11.96 -5.81
#